data_AF-A0A432FAV4-F1
#
_entry.id   AF-A0A432FAV4-F1
#
_cell.length_a   1.000
_cell.length_b   1.000
_cell.length_c   1.000
_cell.angle_alpha   90.00
_cell.angle_beta   90.00
_cell.angle_gamma   90.00
#
_symmetry.space_group_name_H-M   'P 1'
#
loop_
_entity.id
_entity.type
_entity.pdbx_description
1 polymer ?
#
loop_
_entity_poly.entity_id
_entity_poly.type
_entity_poly.pdbx_seq_one_letter_code
_entity_poly.pdbx_strand_id
1 'polypeptide(L)'
;MIIVAALTVIVTGFAYSMRVETKLARNTRFNPDMDWLGRSGVELARYLLSKRAPGEERMDALHQKWAGGPGRVGMDAMAELEPWEQLPMTNVKLGNGTFSIKITDMERKLNINSAPEPLLRYILEMHGGVDATDVDVFIDSLRDWMDPDDNPGLNGAESDFYLSEYPPYYSKNGPLDHITEL
;
A
#
# COMPACT_ATOMS: atom_id res chain seq x y z
N MET A 1 -16.91 40.02 40.19
CA MET A 1 -15.76 39.46 39.45
C MET A 1 -15.84 37.95 39.24
N ILE A 2 -16.18 37.15 40.27
CA ILE A 2 -16.26 35.67 40.17
C ILE A 2 -17.28 35.19 39.12
N ILE A 3 -18.45 35.83 39.01
CA ILE A 3 -19.49 35.45 38.04
C ILE A 3 -19.01 35.63 36.59
N VAL A 4 -18.25 36.69 36.31
CA VAL A 4 -17.70 36.96 34.98
C VAL A 4 -16.66 35.90 34.62
N ALA A 5 -15.77 35.55 35.56
CA ALA A 5 -14.77 34.51 35.37
C ALA A 5 -15.41 33.13 35.10
N ALA A 6 -16.46 32.77 35.85
CA ALA A 6 -17.20 31.52 35.65
C ALA A 6 -17.90 31.48 34.28
N LEU A 7 -18.58 32.57 33.89
CA LEU A 7 -19.20 32.68 32.57
C LEU A 7 -18.18 32.56 31.43
N THR A 8 -17.00 33.19 31.55
CA THR A 8 -15.96 33.07 30.53
C THR A 8 -15.46 31.64 30.36
N VAL A 9 -15.28 30.88 31.45
CA VAL A 9 -14.87 29.46 31.37
C VAL A 9 -15.95 28.61 30.68
N ILE A 10 -17.21 28.80 31.02
CA ILE A 10 -18.34 28.06 30.41
C ILE A 10 -18.47 28.39 28.92
N VAL A 11 -18.46 29.68 28.56
CA VAL A 11 -18.56 30.12 27.16
C VAL A 11 -17.38 29.59 26.34
N THR A 12 -16.18 29.57 26.92
CA THR A 12 -14.98 29.02 26.24
C THR A 12 -15.10 27.51 26.06
N GLY A 13 -15.55 26.77 27.07
CA GLY A 13 -15.79 25.32 26.97
C GLY A 13 -16.86 24.97 25.93
N PHE A 14 -17.97 25.72 25.91
CA PHE A 14 -19.02 25.55 24.90
C PHE A 14 -18.52 25.85 23.48
N ALA A 15 -17.79 26.95 23.29
CA ALA A 15 -17.22 27.30 21.99
C ALA A 15 -16.23 26.23 21.47
N TYR A 16 -15.43 25.64 22.37
CA TYR A 16 -14.54 24.53 22.02
C TYR A 16 -15.32 23.30 21.57
N SER A 17 -16.35 22.88 22.33
CA SER A 17 -17.19 21.72 21.99
C SER A 17 -17.90 21.91 20.63
N MET A 18 -18.53 23.06 20.42
CA MET A 18 -19.20 23.38 19.16
C MET A 18 -18.24 23.36 17.96
N ARG A 19 -16.99 23.77 18.14
CA ARG A 19 -15.97 23.69 17.07
C ARG A 19 -15.63 22.24 16.70
N VAL A 20 -15.63 21.33 17.67
CA VAL A 20 -15.40 19.90 17.43
C VAL A 20 -16.61 19.29 16.73
N GLU A 21 -17.81 19.53 17.23
CA GLU A 21 -19.05 19.02 16.63
C GLU A 21 -19.26 19.52 15.19
N THR A 22 -19.01 20.80 14.93
CA THR A 22 -19.12 21.36 13.56
C THR A 22 -18.10 20.73 12.62
N LYS A 23 -16.87 20.44 13.07
CA LYS A 23 -15.88 19.70 12.28
C LYS A 23 -16.31 18.25 12.03
N LEU A 24 -16.82 17.56 13.06
CA LEU A 24 -17.30 16.19 12.94
C LEU A 24 -18.50 16.11 11.98
N ALA A 25 -19.52 16.94 12.18
CA ALA A 25 -20.69 17.00 11.30
C ALA A 25 -20.30 17.29 9.84
N ARG A 26 -19.33 18.20 9.64
CA ARG A 26 -18.78 18.48 8.32
C ARG A 26 -18.06 17.26 7.73
N ASN A 27 -17.20 16.61 8.50
CA ASN A 27 -16.47 15.43 8.05
C ASN A 27 -17.43 14.27 7.73
N THR A 28 -18.38 13.96 8.61
CA THR A 28 -19.39 12.91 8.39
C THR A 28 -20.22 13.18 7.13
N ARG A 29 -20.50 14.45 6.81
CA ARG A 29 -21.19 14.83 5.58
C ARG A 29 -20.35 14.57 4.31
N PHE A 30 -19.03 14.81 4.35
CA PHE A 30 -18.15 14.65 3.18
C PHE A 30 -17.49 13.26 3.07
N ASN A 31 -17.44 12.49 4.15
CA ASN A 31 -16.75 11.21 4.19
C ASN A 31 -17.28 10.22 3.13
N PRO A 32 -18.61 10.08 2.91
CA PRO A 32 -19.12 9.22 1.85
C PRO A 32 -18.66 9.65 0.45
N ASP A 33 -18.70 10.95 0.15
CA ASP A 33 -18.26 11.48 -1.14
C ASP A 33 -16.75 11.21 -1.36
N MET A 34 -15.93 11.31 -0.32
CA MET A 34 -14.50 10.99 -0.39
C MET A 34 -14.25 9.49 -0.63
N ASP A 35 -15.01 8.61 0.01
CA ASP A 35 -14.92 7.16 -0.23
C ASP A 35 -15.31 6.81 -1.67
N TRP A 36 -16.42 7.38 -2.17
CA TRP A 36 -16.85 7.19 -3.55
C TRP A 36 -15.87 7.77 -4.58
N LEU A 37 -15.21 8.89 -4.29
CA LEU A 37 -14.13 9.40 -5.11
C LEU A 37 -12.94 8.42 -5.18
N GLY A 38 -12.55 7.85 -4.04
CA GLY A 38 -11.51 6.82 -3.98
C GLY A 38 -11.86 5.58 -4.82
N ARG A 39 -13.08 5.06 -4.65
CA ARG A 39 -13.61 3.93 -5.44
C ARG A 39 -13.68 4.24 -6.93
N SER A 40 -14.04 5.47 -7.29
CA SER A 40 -14.05 5.91 -8.69
C SER A 40 -12.65 5.85 -9.32
N GLY A 41 -11.61 6.16 -8.54
CA GLY A 41 -10.22 5.97 -8.95
C GLY A 41 -9.89 4.50 -9.23
N VAL A 42 -10.34 3.57 -8.38
CA VAL A 42 -10.16 2.13 -8.59
C VAL A 42 -10.85 1.67 -9.88
N GLU A 43 -12.07 2.13 -10.15
CA GLU A 43 -12.79 1.79 -11.38
C GLU A 43 -12.11 2.37 -12.63
N LEU A 44 -11.58 3.58 -12.56
CA LEU A 44 -10.77 4.15 -13.65
C LEU A 44 -9.51 3.31 -13.89
N ALA A 45 -8.81 2.90 -12.82
CA ALA A 45 -7.63 2.06 -12.94
C ALA A 45 -7.95 0.69 -13.57
N ARG A 46 -9.05 0.04 -13.15
CA ARG A 46 -9.53 -1.22 -13.75
C ARG A 46 -9.87 -1.04 -15.23
N TYR A 47 -10.54 0.06 -15.59
CA TYR A 47 -10.84 0.36 -16.98
C TYR A 47 -9.58 0.54 -17.81
N LEU A 48 -8.60 1.32 -17.34
CA LEU A 48 -7.32 1.50 -18.04
C LEU A 48 -6.56 0.18 -18.21
N LEU A 49 -6.50 -0.67 -17.18
CA LEU A 49 -5.84 -1.98 -17.25
C LEU A 49 -6.58 -2.97 -18.15
N SER A 50 -7.89 -2.80 -18.36
CA SER A 50 -8.66 -3.62 -19.31
C SER A 50 -8.34 -3.30 -20.77
N LYS A 51 -7.73 -2.14 -21.04
CA LYS A 51 -7.36 -1.71 -22.39
C LYS A 51 -5.95 -2.16 -22.69
N ARG A 52 -5.76 -2.73 -23.87
CA ARG A 52 -4.45 -3.09 -24.42
C ARG A 52 -4.26 -2.29 -25.70
N ALA A 53 -3.12 -1.64 -25.83
CA ALA A 53 -2.74 -1.01 -27.09
C ALA A 53 -2.41 -2.11 -28.12
N PRO A 54 -2.72 -1.91 -29.41
CA PRO A 54 -2.28 -2.82 -30.46
C PRO A 54 -0.76 -3.05 -30.39
N GLY A 55 -0.33 -4.31 -30.55
CA GLY A 55 1.09 -4.66 -30.47
C GLY A 55 1.65 -4.86 -29.06
N GLU A 56 0.89 -4.50 -28.01
CA GLU A 56 1.33 -4.62 -26.61
C GLU A 56 0.54 -5.68 -25.83
N GLU A 57 -0.13 -6.60 -26.53
CA GLU A 57 -1.07 -7.52 -25.92
C GLU A 57 -0.44 -8.56 -24.98
N ARG A 58 0.88 -8.74 -25.04
CA ARG A 58 1.61 -9.80 -24.33
C ARG A 58 2.63 -9.28 -23.32
N MET A 59 2.65 -7.97 -23.06
CA MET A 59 3.61 -7.38 -22.15
C MET A 59 3.01 -6.23 -21.36
N ASP A 60 3.47 -6.09 -20.12
CA ASP A 60 3.25 -4.92 -19.29
C ASP A 60 4.58 -4.18 -19.11
N ALA A 61 4.60 -2.89 -19.38
CA ALA A 61 5.81 -2.08 -19.39
C ALA A 61 5.56 -0.62 -18.99
N LEU A 62 6.61 0.04 -18.49
CA LEU A 62 6.51 1.38 -17.91
C LEU A 62 6.21 2.49 -18.94
N HIS A 63 6.36 2.23 -20.24
CA HIS A 63 6.01 3.20 -21.27
C HIS A 63 4.50 3.29 -21.51
N GLN A 64 3.73 2.31 -21.04
CA GLN A 64 2.30 2.21 -21.28
C GLN A 64 1.50 3.21 -20.45
N LYS A 65 0.26 3.48 -20.88
CA LYS A 65 -0.62 4.47 -20.27
C LYS A 65 -0.87 4.20 -18.78
N TRP A 66 -1.09 2.94 -18.39
CA TRP A 66 -1.36 2.59 -16.98
C TRP A 66 -0.21 3.01 -16.05
N ALA A 67 1.04 2.99 -16.54
CA ALA A 67 2.24 3.35 -15.80
C ALA A 67 2.54 4.87 -15.82
N GLY A 68 1.73 5.68 -16.53
CA GLY A 68 2.02 7.09 -16.76
C GLY A 68 3.06 7.36 -17.83
N GLY A 69 3.41 6.35 -18.63
CA GLY A 69 4.34 6.50 -19.75
C GLY A 69 3.73 7.20 -20.98
N PRO A 70 4.54 7.42 -22.03
CA PRO A 70 4.12 8.11 -23.25
C PRO A 70 3.03 7.38 -24.06
N GLY A 71 2.69 6.13 -23.72
CA GLY A 71 1.75 5.31 -24.49
C GLY A 71 2.47 4.60 -25.63
N ARG A 72 1.82 4.51 -26.80
CA ARG A 72 2.34 3.80 -27.99
C ARG A 72 3.75 4.26 -28.38
N VAL A 73 4.53 3.35 -28.93
CA VAL A 73 5.92 3.59 -29.36
C VAL A 73 6.09 3.23 -30.84
N GLY A 74 7.07 3.83 -31.51
CA GLY A 74 7.38 3.50 -32.90
C GLY A 74 6.33 4.02 -33.89
N MET A 75 6.02 3.22 -34.92
CA MET A 75 5.07 3.62 -35.98
C MET A 75 3.66 3.83 -35.42
N ASP A 76 3.29 3.08 -34.38
CA ASP A 76 1.97 3.15 -33.75
C ASP A 76 1.76 4.44 -32.96
N ALA A 77 2.83 5.16 -32.60
CA ALA A 77 2.77 6.48 -31.97
C ALA A 77 2.23 7.57 -32.92
N MET A 78 2.25 7.32 -34.23
CA MET A 78 1.70 8.24 -35.24
C MET A 78 0.21 8.05 -35.50
N ALA A 79 -0.39 6.98 -34.97
CA ALA A 79 -1.81 6.73 -35.08
C ALA A 79 -2.62 7.68 -34.18
N GLU A 80 -3.90 7.89 -34.53
CA GLU A 80 -4.81 8.63 -33.67
C GLU A 80 -5.00 7.92 -32.32
N LEU A 81 -4.92 8.68 -31.24
CA LEU A 81 -5.11 8.17 -29.89
C LEU A 81 -6.57 7.82 -29.65
N GLU A 82 -6.80 6.64 -29.13
CA GLU A 82 -8.13 6.23 -28.69
C GLU A 82 -8.61 7.11 -27.52
N PRO A 83 -9.93 7.30 -27.33
CA PRO A 83 -10.46 8.13 -26.25
C PRO A 83 -9.97 7.74 -24.85
N TRP A 84 -9.70 6.46 -24.62
CA TRP A 84 -9.22 5.96 -23.34
C TRP A 84 -7.75 6.33 -23.05
N GLU A 85 -6.92 6.48 -24.10
CA GLU A 85 -5.51 6.88 -23.98
C GLU A 85 -5.39 8.35 -23.53
N GLN A 86 -6.43 9.14 -23.80
CA GLN A 86 -6.51 10.56 -23.46
C GLN A 86 -7.07 10.81 -22.05
N LEU A 87 -7.53 9.77 -21.35
CA LEU A 87 -8.10 9.93 -20.01
C LEU A 87 -7.05 10.50 -19.04
N PRO A 88 -7.43 11.49 -18.21
CA PRO A 88 -6.54 12.01 -17.17
C PRO A 88 -6.40 11.00 -16.04
N MET A 89 -5.20 10.90 -15.48
CA MET A 89 -4.92 10.09 -14.27
C MET A 89 -4.65 10.97 -13.05
N THR A 90 -4.50 12.27 -13.25
CA THR A 90 -4.17 13.24 -12.21
C THR A 90 -5.23 14.33 -12.19
N ASN A 91 -5.67 14.72 -10.99
CA ASN A 91 -6.67 15.77 -10.76
C ASN A 91 -7.96 15.57 -11.57
N VAL A 92 -8.40 14.32 -11.70
CA VAL A 92 -9.66 13.96 -12.36
C VAL A 92 -10.82 14.54 -11.54
N LYS A 93 -11.56 15.48 -12.12
CA LYS A 93 -12.69 16.14 -11.47
C LYS A 93 -13.92 15.26 -11.51
N LEU A 94 -14.53 15.01 -10.36
CA LEU A 94 -15.78 14.27 -10.23
C LEU A 94 -16.63 14.90 -9.12
N GLY A 95 -17.81 15.39 -9.49
CA GLY A 95 -18.67 16.14 -8.57
C GLY A 95 -17.94 17.35 -7.96
N ASN A 96 -17.89 17.40 -6.63
CA ASN A 96 -17.26 18.48 -5.86
C ASN A 96 -15.81 18.19 -5.48
N GLY A 97 -15.23 17.07 -5.92
CA GLY A 97 -13.88 16.66 -5.59
C GLY A 97 -13.01 16.36 -6.81
N THR A 98 -11.76 16.06 -6.53
CA THR A 98 -10.79 15.58 -7.52
C THR A 98 -10.06 14.37 -6.96
N PHE A 99 -9.74 13.41 -7.81
CA PHE A 99 -8.91 12.27 -7.45
C PHE A 99 -7.76 12.11 -8.43
N SER A 100 -6.72 11.40 -7.99
CA SER A 100 -5.59 11.02 -8.82
C SER A 100 -5.31 9.54 -8.60
N ILE A 101 -4.89 8.85 -9.65
CA ILE A 101 -4.51 7.44 -9.59
C ILE A 101 -3.04 7.28 -9.95
N LYS A 102 -2.38 6.34 -9.28
CA LYS A 102 -1.05 5.86 -9.63
C LYS A 102 -1.10 4.35 -9.58
N ILE A 103 -0.89 3.71 -10.72
CA ILE A 103 -0.80 2.27 -10.82
C ILE A 103 0.67 1.90 -10.75
N THR A 104 0.98 0.82 -10.08
CA THR A 104 2.35 0.34 -9.93
C THR A 104 2.31 -1.17 -9.98
N ASP A 105 3.06 -1.73 -10.92
CA ASP A 105 3.28 -3.15 -10.97
C ASP A 105 4.08 -3.60 -9.74
N MET A 106 3.60 -4.63 -9.05
CA MET A 106 4.25 -5.21 -7.87
C MET A 106 5.15 -6.40 -8.23
N GLU A 107 5.03 -6.98 -9.42
CA GLU A 107 5.90 -8.06 -9.91
C GLU A 107 7.33 -7.56 -10.19
N ARG A 108 7.52 -6.24 -10.30
CA ARG A 108 8.86 -5.61 -10.33
C ARG A 108 9.63 -5.71 -9.01
N LYS A 109 9.01 -6.22 -7.94
CA LYS A 109 9.64 -6.45 -6.64
C LYS A 109 9.86 -7.94 -6.42
N LEU A 110 10.83 -8.28 -5.58
CA LEU A 110 11.00 -9.67 -5.16
C LEU A 110 9.82 -10.11 -4.29
N ASN A 111 9.12 -11.16 -4.70
CA ASN A 111 8.12 -11.81 -3.86
C ASN A 111 8.82 -12.70 -2.83
N ILE A 112 8.81 -12.28 -1.56
CA ILE A 112 9.46 -12.99 -0.45
C ILE A 112 8.87 -14.39 -0.23
N ASN A 113 7.55 -14.55 -0.41
CA ASN A 113 6.85 -15.83 -0.24
C ASN A 113 7.31 -16.92 -1.23
N SER A 114 7.96 -16.54 -2.33
CA SER A 114 8.42 -17.46 -3.37
C SER A 114 9.91 -17.29 -3.72
N ALA A 115 10.62 -16.44 -2.98
CA ALA A 115 12.02 -16.15 -3.26
C ALA A 115 12.89 -17.37 -2.88
N PRO A 116 13.77 -17.83 -3.77
CA PRO A 116 14.68 -18.92 -3.42
C PRO A 116 15.69 -18.46 -2.36
N GLU A 117 15.98 -19.32 -1.39
CA GLU A 117 16.88 -19.01 -0.26
C GLU A 117 18.23 -18.40 -0.70
N PRO A 118 18.94 -18.91 -1.73
CA PRO A 118 20.20 -18.31 -2.15
C PRO A 118 20.08 -16.84 -2.58
N LEU A 119 18.93 -16.44 -3.13
CA LEU A 119 18.66 -15.05 -3.50
C LEU A 119 18.37 -14.19 -2.27
N LEU A 120 17.60 -14.70 -1.31
CA LEU A 120 17.34 -14.01 -0.04
C LEU A 120 18.63 -13.77 0.73
N ARG A 121 19.48 -14.81 0.84
CA ARG A 121 20.82 -14.74 1.45
C ARG A 121 21.67 -13.66 0.79
N TYR A 122 21.78 -13.70 -0.54
CA TYR A 122 22.53 -12.70 -1.31
C TYR A 122 22.01 -11.28 -1.04
N ILE A 123 20.70 -11.08 -0.98
CA ILE A 123 20.12 -9.75 -0.71
C ILE A 123 20.43 -9.30 0.72
N LEU A 124 20.28 -10.17 1.72
CA LEU A 124 20.57 -9.82 3.11
C LEU A 124 22.04 -9.44 3.31
N GLU A 125 22.97 -10.20 2.75
CA GLU A 125 24.41 -9.95 2.82
C GLU A 125 24.81 -8.67 2.06
N MET A 126 24.39 -8.56 0.80
CA MET A 126 24.92 -7.54 -0.12
C MET A 126 24.13 -6.23 -0.09
N HIS A 127 22.87 -6.27 0.33
CA HIS A 127 21.97 -5.11 0.32
C HIS A 127 21.28 -4.85 1.67
N GLY A 128 21.13 -5.87 2.51
CA GLY A 128 20.55 -5.76 3.85
C GLY A 128 21.54 -5.32 4.93
N GLY A 129 22.84 -5.41 4.67
CA GLY A 129 23.87 -5.08 5.64
C GLY A 129 23.92 -6.06 6.82
N VAL A 130 23.43 -7.28 6.62
CA VAL A 130 23.46 -8.36 7.61
C VAL A 130 24.84 -9.01 7.58
N ASP A 131 25.46 -9.16 8.75
CA ASP A 131 26.73 -9.88 8.88
C ASP A 131 26.56 -11.34 8.49
N ALA A 132 27.53 -11.92 7.78
CA ALA A 132 27.47 -13.30 7.28
C ALA A 132 27.24 -14.36 8.38
N THR A 133 27.54 -14.04 9.64
CA THR A 133 27.27 -14.91 10.80
C THR A 133 25.79 -14.95 11.19
N ASP A 134 25.05 -13.90 10.85
CA ASP A 134 23.68 -13.68 11.33
C ASP A 134 22.66 -14.00 10.23
N VAL A 135 23.08 -14.12 8.97
CA VAL A 135 22.19 -14.39 7.83
C VAL A 135 21.38 -15.67 8.01
N ASP A 136 21.99 -16.71 8.58
CA ASP A 136 21.30 -17.97 8.87
C ASP A 136 20.16 -17.78 9.87
N VAL A 137 20.31 -16.88 10.85
CA VAL A 137 19.24 -16.54 11.81
C VAL A 137 18.05 -15.91 11.08
N PHE A 138 18.30 -14.94 10.19
CA PHE A 138 17.23 -14.28 9.44
C PHE A 138 16.52 -15.21 8.46
N ILE A 139 17.28 -16.06 7.77
CA ILE A 139 16.74 -17.03 6.82
C ILE A 139 15.91 -18.09 7.54
N ASP A 140 16.43 -18.67 8.63
CA ASP A 140 15.73 -19.68 9.42
C ASP A 140 14.49 -19.05 10.09
N SER A 141 14.59 -17.85 10.67
CA SER A 141 13.44 -17.16 11.30
C SER A 141 12.35 -16.81 10.29
N LEU A 142 12.71 -16.38 9.07
CA LEU A 142 11.75 -16.12 8.00
C LEU A 142 11.07 -17.40 7.53
N ARG A 143 11.81 -18.51 7.47
CA ARG A 143 11.27 -19.81 7.09
C ARG A 143 10.27 -20.31 8.12
N ASP A 144 10.65 -20.33 9.40
CA ASP A 144 9.80 -20.73 10.52
C ASP A 144 8.54 -19.84 10.60
N TRP A 145 8.67 -18.53 10.34
CA TRP A 145 7.50 -17.65 10.26
C TRP A 145 6.47 -18.07 9.20
N MET A 146 6.92 -18.68 8.10
CA MET A 146 6.08 -19.00 6.93
C MET A 146 5.63 -20.45 6.83
N ASP A 147 6.38 -21.39 7.40
CA ASP A 147 6.10 -22.81 7.23
C ASP A 147 4.95 -23.26 8.16
N PRO A 148 4.24 -24.36 7.84
CA PRO A 148 3.00 -24.68 8.54
C PRO A 148 3.21 -25.37 9.89
N ASP A 149 4.45 -25.66 10.29
CA ASP A 149 4.73 -26.39 11.53
C ASP A 149 5.18 -25.46 12.67
N ASP A 150 5.55 -26.02 13.81
CA ASP A 150 5.99 -25.26 15.00
C ASP A 150 7.36 -25.78 15.47
N ASN A 151 8.13 -26.43 14.58
CA ASN A 151 9.46 -26.92 14.92
C ASN A 151 10.51 -25.90 14.51
N PRO A 152 11.16 -25.22 15.46
CA PRO A 152 12.12 -24.20 15.11
C PRO A 152 13.31 -24.78 14.36
N GLY A 153 13.75 -24.08 13.32
CA GLY A 153 15.00 -24.32 12.62
C GLY A 153 16.21 -24.20 13.55
N LEU A 154 17.39 -24.58 13.04
CA LEU A 154 18.64 -24.58 13.84
C LEU A 154 18.92 -23.21 14.48
N ASN A 155 18.66 -22.13 13.73
CA ASN A 155 18.79 -20.75 14.20
C ASN A 155 17.47 -19.98 14.11
N GLY A 156 16.35 -20.69 13.97
CA GLY A 156 15.04 -20.11 13.73
C GLY A 156 14.25 -19.85 15.01
N ALA A 157 13.02 -19.37 14.84
CA ALA A 157 12.14 -18.97 15.93
C ALA A 157 10.68 -19.24 15.56
N GLU A 158 9.98 -19.93 16.45
CA GLU A 158 8.57 -20.29 16.32
C GLU A 158 7.71 -19.63 17.39
N SER A 159 6.42 -19.99 17.43
CA SER A 159 5.44 -19.49 18.39
C SER A 159 5.94 -19.47 19.84
N ASP A 160 6.67 -20.49 20.30
CA ASP A 160 7.24 -20.52 21.66
C ASP A 160 8.18 -19.34 21.95
N PHE A 161 8.94 -18.88 20.95
CA PHE A 161 9.78 -17.69 21.07
C PHE A 161 8.93 -16.42 21.07
N TYR A 162 8.04 -16.24 20.09
CA TYR A 162 7.24 -15.02 19.94
C TYR A 162 6.20 -14.80 21.06
N LEU A 163 5.75 -15.87 21.72
CA LEU A 163 4.90 -15.78 22.90
C LEU A 163 5.64 -15.26 24.13
N SER A 164 6.98 -15.24 24.11
CA SER A 164 7.79 -14.63 25.18
C SER A 164 8.00 -13.12 24.99
N GLU A 165 7.71 -12.59 23.81
CA GLU A 165 7.82 -11.15 23.48
C GLU A 165 6.65 -10.32 24.05
N TYR A 166 6.78 -8.98 24.02
CA TYR A 166 5.74 -8.07 24.49
C TYR A 166 5.31 -7.05 23.40
N PRO A 167 4.04 -7.09 22.93
CA PRO A 167 2.99 -8.04 23.31
C PRO A 167 3.28 -9.45 22.76
N PRO A 168 2.79 -10.53 23.40
CA PRO A 168 3.00 -11.88 22.90
C PRO A 168 2.13 -12.16 21.67
N TYR A 169 2.71 -12.85 20.69
CA TYR A 169 2.02 -13.27 19.46
C TYR A 169 2.53 -14.63 18.99
N TYR A 170 1.79 -15.27 18.09
CA TYR A 170 2.17 -16.53 17.47
C TYR A 170 2.96 -16.28 16.18
N SER A 171 3.81 -17.23 15.80
CA SER A 171 4.26 -17.32 14.40
C SER A 171 3.05 -17.44 13.48
N LYS A 172 3.20 -16.94 12.25
CA LYS A 172 2.08 -16.89 11.32
C LYS A 172 1.73 -18.27 10.75
N ASN A 173 2.75 -19.10 10.58
CA ASN A 173 2.72 -20.42 9.99
C ASN A 173 2.06 -20.41 8.60
N GLY A 174 2.41 -19.40 7.80
CA GLY A 174 1.89 -19.21 6.46
C GLY A 174 2.50 -18.02 5.72
N PRO A 175 2.14 -17.83 4.43
CA PRO A 175 2.68 -16.75 3.61
C PRO A 175 2.45 -15.36 4.23
N LEU A 176 3.39 -14.44 4.03
CA LEU A 176 3.22 -13.04 4.41
C LEU A 176 2.05 -12.43 3.62
N ASP A 177 1.16 -11.73 4.31
CA ASP A 177 0.06 -10.96 3.71
C ASP A 177 0.55 -9.55 3.39
N HIS A 178 1.48 -9.02 4.21
CA HIS A 178 2.05 -7.70 4.06
C HIS A 178 3.55 -7.66 4.42
N ILE A 179 4.29 -6.78 3.75
CA ILE A 179 5.75 -6.65 3.94
C ILE A 179 6.15 -6.18 5.34
N THR A 180 5.22 -5.58 6.09
CA THR A 180 5.47 -5.11 7.46
C THR A 180 5.47 -6.22 8.50
N GLU A 181 5.26 -7.47 8.08
CA GLU A 181 5.47 -8.63 8.94
C GLU A 181 6.96 -9.02 9.06
N LEU A 182 7.84 -8.46 8.21
CA LEU A 182 9.30 -8.52 8.34
C LEU A 182 9.82 -7.39 9.24
#